data_AF-A0A8J8SEY9-F1
#
_entry.id   AF-A0A8J8SEY9-F1
#
_cell.length_a   1.000
_cell.length_b   1.000
_cell.length_c   1.000
_cell.angle_alpha   90.00
_cell.angle_beta   90.00
_cell.angle_gamma   90.00
#
_symmetry.space_group_name_H-M   'P 1'
#
loop_
_entity.id
_entity.type
_entity.pdbx_description
1 polymer ?
#
loop_
_entity_poly.entity_id
_entity_poly.type
_entity_poly.pdbx_seq_one_letter_code
_entity_poly.pdbx_strand_id
1 'polypeptide(L)'
;MLNYLWAFMILLGVIFAAFTGRMDQVTEAAIESAKEAVELCIMLAGVVAMWMGLMKIAEIAGLIKSLAKKMRPILRFLFPKVPDDHPAQHYIATNIIANMLGLGWGATPPGLKAMEELQKLNKDKQTASTAMCTFLIINISSVQLISVNILAYRAKYGSNNPAEIIGPSILATIVSTLVGVIFVKIMMKVGKK
;
A
#
# COMPACT_ATOMS: atom_id res chain seq x y z
N MET A 1 -10.92 3.88 18.57
CA MET A 1 -10.29 5.20 18.82
C MET A 1 -10.58 6.19 17.70
N LEU A 2 -10.31 5.86 16.43
CA LEU A 2 -10.53 6.77 15.30
C LEU A 2 -12.01 7.17 15.09
N ASN A 3 -12.94 6.22 15.23
CA ASN A 3 -14.39 6.49 15.06
C ASN A 3 -14.91 7.54 16.06
N TYR A 4 -14.39 7.56 17.29
CA TYR A 4 -14.76 8.56 18.29
C TYR A 4 -14.26 9.96 17.90
N LEU A 5 -13.06 10.02 17.31
CA LEU A 5 -12.45 11.25 16.83
C LEU A 5 -13.27 11.86 15.68
N TRP A 6 -13.62 11.05 14.68
CA TRP A 6 -14.49 11.47 13.58
C TRP A 6 -15.87 11.92 14.04
N ALA A 7 -16.51 11.13 14.92
CA ALA A 7 -17.82 11.48 15.46
C ALA A 7 -17.78 12.82 16.23
N PHE A 8 -16.73 13.03 17.02
CA PHE A 8 -16.54 14.30 17.74
C PHE A 8 -16.35 15.49 16.81
N MET A 9 -15.52 15.35 15.77
CA MET A 9 -15.30 16.41 14.77
C MET A 9 -16.58 16.78 14.02
N ILE A 10 -17.35 15.78 13.59
CA ILE A 10 -18.63 15.99 12.90
C ILE A 10 -19.62 16.68 13.84
N LEU A 11 -19.74 16.21 15.08
CA LEU A 11 -20.69 16.74 16.05
C LEU A 11 -20.37 18.20 16.44
N LEU A 12 -19.09 18.53 16.67
CA LEU A 12 -18.68 19.92 16.88
C LEU A 12 -18.97 20.80 15.65
N GLY A 13 -18.72 20.30 14.44
CA GLY A 13 -19.01 21.02 13.21
C GLY A 13 -20.51 21.33 13.05
N VAL A 14 -21.37 20.36 13.35
CA VAL A 14 -22.84 20.53 13.32
C VAL A 14 -23.30 21.54 14.37
N ILE A 15 -22.80 21.45 15.61
CA ILE A 15 -23.15 22.38 16.69
C ILE A 15 -22.72 23.80 16.32
N PHE A 16 -21.51 23.99 15.81
CA PHE A 16 -21.00 25.29 15.39
C PHE A 16 -21.82 25.88 14.22
N ALA A 17 -22.19 25.05 13.25
CA ALA A 17 -23.06 25.45 12.14
C ALA A 17 -24.46 25.86 12.61
N ALA A 18 -25.00 25.17 13.63
CA ALA A 18 -26.28 25.52 14.24
C ALA A 18 -26.24 26.90 14.92
N PHE A 19 -25.17 27.20 15.68
CA PHE A 19 -25.01 28.50 16.34
C PHE A 19 -24.70 29.65 15.36
N THR A 20 -24.04 29.36 14.24
CA THR A 20 -23.68 30.37 13.21
C THR A 20 -24.72 30.55 12.12
N GLY A 21 -25.81 29.77 12.14
CA GLY A 21 -26.87 29.79 11.11
C GLY A 21 -26.43 29.21 9.76
N ARG A 22 -25.37 28.41 9.70
CA ARG A 22 -24.79 27.82 8.47
C ARG A 22 -25.20 26.35 8.27
N MET A 23 -26.38 25.97 8.75
CA MET A 23 -26.88 24.59 8.63
C MET A 23 -27.03 24.12 7.17
N ASP A 24 -27.29 25.05 6.26
CA ASP A 24 -27.38 24.77 4.82
C ASP A 24 -26.03 24.26 4.27
N GLN A 25 -24.91 24.85 4.69
CA GLN A 25 -23.57 24.42 4.28
C GLN A 25 -23.23 23.01 4.77
N VAL A 26 -23.68 22.64 5.97
CA VAL A 26 -23.50 21.29 6.50
C VAL A 26 -24.31 20.27 5.68
N THR A 27 -25.54 20.63 5.33
CA THR A 27 -26.42 19.77 4.53
C THR A 27 -25.89 19.59 3.12
N GLU A 28 -25.44 20.67 2.48
CA GLU A 28 -24.82 20.64 1.15
C GLU A 28 -23.52 19.81 1.16
N ALA A 29 -22.63 20.04 2.14
CA ALA A 29 -21.41 19.27 2.29
C ALA A 29 -21.67 17.77 2.50
N ALA A 30 -22.71 17.41 3.26
CA ALA A 30 -23.11 16.02 3.44
C ALA A 30 -23.59 15.37 2.13
N ILE A 31 -24.37 16.10 1.33
CA ILE A 31 -24.86 15.63 0.02
C ILE A 31 -23.70 15.48 -0.96
N GLU A 32 -22.82 16.48 -1.07
CA GLU A 32 -21.68 16.43 -1.99
C GLU A 32 -20.71 15.31 -1.59
N SER A 33 -20.42 15.16 -0.29
CA SER A 33 -19.57 14.06 0.20
C SER A 33 -20.17 12.68 -0.11
N ALA A 34 -21.50 12.53 -0.03
CA ALA A 34 -22.17 11.27 -0.38
C ALA A 34 -22.06 10.97 -1.88
N LYS A 35 -22.21 11.99 -2.73
CA LYS A 35 -22.02 11.88 -4.19
C LYS A 35 -20.59 11.54 -4.55
N GLU A 36 -19.61 12.26 -3.99
CA GLU A 36 -18.18 11.99 -4.17
C GLU A 36 -17.82 10.55 -3.75
N ALA A 37 -18.37 10.08 -2.63
CA ALA A 37 -18.13 8.70 -2.17
C ALA A 37 -18.64 7.67 -3.19
N VAL A 38 -19.84 7.86 -3.74
CA VAL A 38 -20.40 6.96 -4.77
C VAL A 38 -19.59 7.01 -6.06
N GLU A 39 -19.23 8.20 -6.52
CA GLU A 39 -18.41 8.39 -7.72
C GLU A 39 -17.04 7.71 -7.57
N LEU A 40 -16.40 7.88 -6.40
CA LEU A 40 -15.16 7.20 -6.06
C LEU A 40 -15.33 5.68 -6.08
N CYS A 41 -16.38 5.14 -5.46
CA CYS A 41 -16.65 3.70 -5.48
C CYS A 41 -16.78 3.14 -6.92
N ILE A 42 -17.50 3.84 -7.80
CA ILE A 42 -17.68 3.43 -9.20
C ILE A 42 -16.35 3.50 -9.96
N MET A 43 -15.61 4.59 -9.80
CA MET A 43 -14.29 4.77 -10.42
C MET A 43 -13.33 3.66 -9.98
N LEU A 44 -13.26 3.41 -8.68
CA LEU A 44 -12.38 2.39 -8.10
C LEU A 44 -12.76 0.98 -8.55
N ALA A 45 -14.06 0.68 -8.69
CA ALA A 45 -14.51 -0.63 -9.18
C ALA A 45 -13.94 -0.93 -10.58
N GLY A 46 -14.01 0.02 -11.52
CA GLY A 46 -13.48 -0.17 -12.87
C GLY A 46 -11.96 -0.29 -12.90
N VAL A 47 -11.26 0.61 -12.21
CA VAL A 47 -9.79 0.65 -12.18
C VAL A 47 -9.22 -0.61 -11.49
N VAL A 48 -9.77 -1.01 -10.35
CA VAL A 48 -9.33 -2.22 -9.64
C VAL A 48 -9.61 -3.47 -10.47
N ALA A 49 -10.79 -3.58 -11.11
CA ALA A 49 -11.11 -4.72 -11.96
C ALA A 49 -10.11 -4.87 -13.13
N MET A 50 -9.77 -3.76 -13.79
CA MET A 50 -8.79 -3.74 -14.89
C MET A 50 -7.40 -4.19 -14.42
N TRP A 51 -6.88 -3.59 -13.34
CA TRP A 51 -5.55 -3.92 -12.83
C TRP A 51 -5.48 -5.34 -12.27
N MET A 52 -6.52 -5.81 -11.58
CA MET A 52 -6.57 -7.18 -11.06
C MET A 52 -6.68 -8.21 -12.19
N GLY A 53 -7.41 -7.91 -13.27
CA GLY A 53 -7.45 -8.75 -14.46
C GLY A 53 -6.07 -8.88 -15.10
N LEU A 54 -5.36 -7.77 -15.33
CA LEU A 54 -4.00 -7.78 -15.87
C LEU A 54 -3.04 -8.56 -14.96
N MET A 55 -3.13 -8.34 -13.65
CA MET A 55 -2.31 -9.04 -12.66
C MET A 55 -2.59 -10.54 -12.67
N LYS A 56 -3.85 -10.95 -12.84
CA LYS A 56 -4.23 -12.37 -12.93
C LYS A 56 -3.66 -13.02 -14.18
N ILE A 57 -3.66 -12.32 -15.31
CA ILE A 57 -3.02 -12.78 -16.54
C ILE A 57 -1.51 -12.98 -16.32
N ALA A 58 -0.82 -12.02 -15.69
CA ALA A 58 0.61 -12.14 -15.39
C ALA A 58 0.93 -13.30 -14.42
N GLU A 59 0.03 -13.57 -13.48
CA GLU A 59 0.13 -14.72 -12.56
C GLU A 59 -0.01 -16.05 -13.32
N ILE A 60 -1.06 -16.20 -14.16
CA ILE A 60 -1.32 -17.41 -14.96
C ILE A 60 -0.22 -17.64 -15.99
N ALA A 61 0.30 -16.57 -16.60
CA ALA A 61 1.45 -16.64 -17.52
C ALA A 61 2.76 -17.04 -16.82
N GLY A 62 2.77 -17.17 -15.49
CA GLY A 62 3.94 -17.58 -14.72
C GLY A 62 5.00 -16.48 -14.54
N LEU A 63 4.76 -15.25 -15.03
CA LEU A 63 5.68 -14.12 -14.91
C LEU A 63 5.94 -13.80 -13.44
N ILE A 64 4.87 -13.71 -12.64
CA ILE A 64 4.95 -13.44 -11.20
C ILE A 64 5.70 -14.56 -10.48
N LYS A 65 5.44 -15.83 -10.84
CA LYS A 65 6.13 -16.98 -10.24
C LYS A 65 7.63 -16.96 -10.55
N SER A 66 8.01 -16.59 -11.78
CA SER A 66 9.41 -16.46 -12.20
C SER A 66 10.12 -15.32 -11.46
N LEU A 67 9.49 -14.15 -11.37
CA LEU A 67 10.02 -12.99 -10.63
C LEU A 67 10.11 -13.29 -9.13
N ALA A 68 9.10 -13.92 -8.53
CA ALA A 68 9.14 -14.35 -7.13
C ALA A 68 10.29 -15.33 -6.87
N LYS A 69 10.55 -16.27 -7.80
CA LYS A 69 11.70 -17.18 -7.70
C LYS A 69 13.04 -16.43 -7.72
N LYS A 70 13.17 -15.39 -8.55
CA LYS A 70 14.36 -14.51 -8.58
C LYS A 70 14.50 -13.66 -7.33
N MET A 71 13.40 -13.33 -6.66
CA MET A 71 13.39 -12.56 -5.41
C MET A 71 13.65 -13.39 -4.15
N ARG A 72 13.61 -14.73 -4.22
CA ARG A 72 13.93 -15.63 -3.10
C ARG A 72 15.15 -15.23 -2.25
N PRO A 73 16.32 -14.87 -2.81
CA PRO A 73 17.45 -14.45 -1.98
C PRO A 73 17.15 -13.20 -1.14
N ILE A 74 16.46 -12.22 -1.72
CA ILE A 74 16.05 -10.99 -1.03
C ILE A 74 15.00 -11.31 0.04
N LEU A 75 14.03 -12.17 -0.27
CA LEU A 75 12.98 -12.57 0.67
C LEU A 75 13.53 -13.38 1.85
N ARG A 76 14.45 -14.31 1.61
CA ARG A 76 15.18 -15.03 2.68
C ARG A 76 15.96 -14.07 3.56
N PHE A 77 16.59 -13.06 2.95
CA PHE A 77 17.30 -12.03 3.69
C PHE A 77 16.35 -11.19 4.54
N LEU A 78 15.24 -10.68 4.01
CA LEU A 78 14.31 -9.81 4.72
C LEU A 78 13.44 -10.56 5.74
N PHE A 79 13.03 -11.79 5.43
CA PHE A 79 12.08 -12.60 6.19
C PHE A 79 12.67 -13.95 6.63
N PRO A 80 13.75 -13.97 7.43
CA PRO A 80 14.44 -15.22 7.81
C PRO A 80 13.60 -16.18 8.65
N LYS A 81 12.50 -15.72 9.25
CA LYS A 81 11.58 -16.53 10.07
C LYS A 81 10.44 -17.16 9.26
N VAL A 82 10.28 -16.82 7.97
CA VAL A 82 9.21 -17.33 7.11
C VAL A 82 9.74 -18.53 6.33
N PRO A 83 9.15 -19.73 6.46
CA PRO A 83 9.59 -20.91 5.71
C PRO A 83 9.54 -20.68 4.20
N ASP A 84 10.52 -21.23 3.48
CA ASP A 84 10.69 -20.98 2.03
C ASP A 84 9.54 -21.49 1.17
N ASP A 85 8.81 -22.50 1.65
CA ASP A 85 7.66 -23.09 0.96
C ASP A 85 6.32 -22.54 1.47
N HIS A 86 6.34 -21.55 2.37
CA HIS A 86 5.12 -20.97 2.91
C HIS A 86 4.45 -20.02 1.89
N PRO A 87 3.13 -20.07 1.70
CA PRO A 87 2.39 -19.20 0.77
C PRO A 87 2.62 -17.70 1.00
N ALA A 88 2.95 -17.30 2.23
CA ALA A 88 3.33 -15.92 2.56
C ALA A 88 4.46 -15.39 1.65
N GLN A 89 5.48 -16.19 1.33
CA GLN A 89 6.58 -15.74 0.48
C GLN A 89 6.09 -15.36 -0.92
N HIS A 90 5.16 -16.13 -1.47
CA HIS A 90 4.59 -15.85 -2.78
C HIS A 90 3.81 -14.52 -2.76
N TYR A 91 2.92 -14.32 -1.79
CA TYR A 91 2.14 -13.08 -1.71
C TYR A 91 2.99 -11.84 -1.41
N ILE A 92 4.00 -11.96 -0.55
CA ILE A 92 4.97 -10.88 -0.28
C ILE A 92 5.71 -10.51 -1.57
N ALA A 93 6.23 -11.51 -2.30
CA ALA A 93 6.92 -11.28 -3.56
C ALA A 93 6.02 -10.58 -4.57
N THR A 94 4.80 -11.10 -4.75
CA THR A 94 3.80 -10.57 -5.67
C THR A 94 3.46 -9.11 -5.34
N ASN A 95 3.30 -8.77 -4.06
CA ASN A 95 3.07 -7.40 -3.61
C ASN A 95 4.25 -6.47 -3.93
N ILE A 96 5.48 -6.86 -3.59
CA ILE A 96 6.67 -6.03 -3.84
C ILE A 96 6.86 -5.83 -5.34
N ILE A 97 6.70 -6.88 -6.16
CA ILE A 97 6.80 -6.79 -7.63
C ILE A 97 5.74 -5.84 -8.18
N ALA A 98 4.50 -5.98 -7.74
CA ALA A 98 3.40 -5.12 -8.19
C ALA A 98 3.67 -3.64 -7.83
N ASN A 99 4.15 -3.35 -6.62
CA ASN A 99 4.54 -1.99 -6.24
C ASN A 99 5.73 -1.47 -7.04
N MET A 100 6.75 -2.30 -7.30
CA MET A 100 7.91 -1.90 -8.12
C MET A 100 7.50 -1.54 -9.55
N LEU A 101 6.56 -2.26 -10.13
CA LEU A 101 6.00 -1.98 -11.46
C LEU A 101 4.99 -0.83 -11.48
N GLY A 102 4.68 -0.25 -10.32
CA GLY A 102 3.69 0.82 -10.19
C GLY A 102 2.24 0.38 -10.32
N LEU A 103 1.97 -0.91 -10.18
CA LEU A 103 0.65 -1.53 -10.19
C LEU A 103 0.01 -1.43 -8.79
N GLY A 104 -0.06 -0.23 -8.20
CA GLY A 104 -0.46 -0.04 -6.79
C GLY A 104 -1.81 -0.69 -6.42
N TRP A 105 -2.79 -0.61 -7.32
CA TRP A 105 -4.10 -1.27 -7.17
C TRP A 105 -4.01 -2.80 -7.22
N GLY A 106 -3.08 -3.35 -8.01
CA GLY A 106 -2.79 -4.78 -8.07
C GLY A 106 -1.92 -5.30 -6.92
N ALA A 107 -1.21 -4.41 -6.20
CA ALA A 107 -0.35 -4.77 -5.08
C ALA A 107 -1.14 -4.98 -3.78
N THR A 108 -2.22 -4.23 -3.58
CA THR A 108 -2.98 -4.21 -2.32
C THR A 108 -3.58 -5.57 -1.96
N PRO A 109 -4.29 -6.29 -2.86
CA PRO A 109 -4.88 -7.59 -2.51
C PRO A 109 -3.85 -8.68 -2.18
N PRO A 110 -2.73 -8.84 -2.94
CA PRO A 110 -1.60 -9.67 -2.51
C PRO A 110 -1.02 -9.25 -1.17
N GLY A 111 -0.98 -7.95 -0.86
CA GLY A 111 -0.48 -7.45 0.42
C GLY A 111 -1.35 -7.85 1.61
N LEU A 112 -2.67 -7.78 1.46
CA LEU A 112 -3.61 -8.26 2.49
C LEU A 112 -3.47 -9.77 2.69
N LYS A 113 -3.42 -10.55 1.61
CA LYS A 113 -3.18 -12.00 1.68
C LYS A 113 -1.83 -12.34 2.32
N ALA A 114 -0.78 -11.58 2.02
CA ALA A 114 0.52 -11.73 2.67
C ALA A 114 0.41 -11.52 4.19
N MET A 115 -0.30 -10.48 4.64
CA MET A 115 -0.52 -10.23 6.06
C MET A 115 -1.35 -11.31 6.73
N GLU A 116 -2.39 -11.84 6.08
CA GLU A 116 -3.17 -12.99 6.57
C GLU A 116 -2.30 -14.23 6.74
N GLU A 117 -1.47 -14.57 5.74
CA GLU A 117 -0.57 -15.73 5.82
C GLU A 117 0.54 -15.54 6.85
N LEU A 118 1.08 -14.32 7.02
CA LEU A 118 2.02 -14.00 8.08
C LEU A 118 1.35 -14.08 9.46
N GLN A 119 0.09 -13.69 9.58
CA GLN A 119 -0.67 -13.78 10.82
C GLN A 119 -0.91 -15.24 11.21
N LYS A 120 -1.03 -16.19 10.26
CA LYS A 120 -1.10 -17.63 10.57
C LYS A 120 0.17 -18.13 11.26
N LEU A 121 1.34 -17.67 10.82
CA LEU A 121 2.65 -17.97 11.42
C LEU A 121 2.90 -17.23 12.74
N ASN A 122 2.09 -16.21 13.05
CA ASN A 122 2.25 -15.43 14.26
C ASN A 122 1.77 -16.20 15.50
N LYS A 123 2.63 -16.27 16.51
CA LYS A 123 2.35 -16.96 17.79
C LYS A 123 1.38 -16.17 18.67
N ASP A 124 1.46 -14.84 18.63
CA ASP A 124 0.57 -13.95 19.35
C ASP A 124 -0.32 -13.22 18.36
N LYS A 125 -1.64 -13.46 18.39
CA LYS A 125 -2.56 -12.84 17.44
C LYS A 125 -2.84 -11.36 17.73
N GLN A 126 -2.56 -10.89 18.94
CA GLN A 126 -2.81 -9.50 19.35
C GLN A 126 -1.61 -8.59 19.05
N THR A 127 -0.42 -9.15 18.90
CA THR A 127 0.82 -8.40 18.63
C THR A 127 1.36 -8.69 17.23
N ALA A 128 1.71 -7.65 16.48
CA ALA A 128 2.30 -7.83 15.16
C ALA A 128 3.67 -8.55 15.23
N SER A 129 3.84 -9.60 14.43
CA SER A 129 5.12 -10.30 14.34
C SER A 129 6.19 -9.44 13.66
N THR A 130 7.46 -9.73 13.92
CA THR A 130 8.58 -9.10 13.23
C THR A 130 8.44 -9.16 11.70
N ALA A 131 7.94 -10.28 11.16
CA ALA A 131 7.74 -10.42 9.73
C ALA A 131 6.64 -9.49 9.19
N MET A 132 5.55 -9.28 9.94
CA MET A 132 4.50 -8.33 9.58
C MET A 132 5.03 -6.88 9.60
N CYS A 133 5.80 -6.52 10.63
CA CYS A 133 6.43 -5.20 10.71
C CYS A 133 7.43 -4.96 9.56
N THR A 134 8.28 -5.96 9.26
CA THR A 134 9.20 -5.89 8.12
C THR A 134 8.44 -5.72 6.81
N PHE A 135 7.36 -6.48 6.60
CA PHE A 135 6.56 -6.39 5.39
C PHE A 135 5.97 -4.99 5.22
N LEU A 136 5.41 -4.42 6.29
CA LEU A 136 4.85 -3.08 6.27
C LEU A 136 5.91 -2.01 5.97
N ILE A 137 7.08 -2.07 6.62
CA ILE A 137 8.17 -1.11 6.39
C ILE A 137 8.61 -1.13 4.93
N ILE A 138 8.80 -2.31 4.35
CA ILE A 138 9.23 -2.46 2.95
C ILE A 138 8.14 -1.99 1.97
N ASN A 139 6.87 -2.24 2.30
CA ASN A 139 5.74 -1.81 1.47
C ASN A 139 5.58 -0.28 1.48
N ILE A 140 5.78 0.36 2.63
CA ILE A 140 5.70 1.83 2.76
C ILE A 140 6.93 2.53 2.13
N SER A 141 8.12 1.94 2.23
CA SER A 141 9.33 2.50 1.62
C SER A 141 9.44 2.21 0.11
N SER A 142 8.52 1.42 -0.44
CA SER A 142 8.64 0.67 -1.68
C SER A 142 9.34 1.43 -2.81
N VAL A 143 10.37 0.81 -3.38
CA VAL A 143 11.02 1.30 -4.61
C VAL A 143 10.04 1.17 -5.76
N GLN A 144 9.64 2.30 -6.35
CA GLN A 144 8.74 2.32 -7.50
C GLN A 144 9.53 2.70 -8.76
N LEU A 145 9.71 1.74 -9.66
CA LEU A 145 10.46 1.93 -10.91
C LEU A 145 9.64 2.69 -11.95
N ILE A 146 8.32 2.48 -11.94
CA ILE A 146 7.40 3.15 -12.85
C ILE A 146 6.37 3.93 -12.03
N SER A 147 6.57 5.23 -11.93
CA SER A 147 5.67 6.14 -11.22
C SER A 147 4.48 6.55 -12.11
N VAL A 148 3.74 5.57 -12.66
CA VAL A 148 2.64 5.80 -13.64
C VAL A 148 1.63 6.82 -13.12
N ASN A 149 1.26 6.75 -11.84
CA ASN A 149 0.29 7.67 -11.23
C ASN A 149 0.77 9.12 -11.22
N ILE A 150 2.02 9.36 -10.83
CA ILE A 150 2.62 10.71 -10.80
C ILE A 150 2.87 11.21 -12.22
N LEU A 151 3.28 10.33 -13.14
CA LEU A 151 3.47 10.68 -14.54
C LEU A 151 2.15 11.09 -15.20
N ALA A 152 1.09 10.31 -14.98
CA ALA A 152 -0.26 10.62 -15.45
C ALA A 152 -0.80 11.92 -14.83
N TYR A 153 -0.55 12.14 -13.53
CA TYR A 153 -0.91 13.40 -12.87
C TYR A 153 -0.17 14.58 -13.53
N ARG A 154 1.16 14.53 -13.64
CA ARG A 154 1.94 15.60 -14.27
C ARG A 154 1.53 15.86 -15.72
N ALA A 155 1.22 14.81 -16.48
CA ALA A 155 0.71 14.95 -17.84
C ALA A 155 -0.66 15.66 -17.88
N LYS A 156 -1.59 15.31 -16.97
CA LYS A 156 -2.91 15.95 -16.85
C LYS A 156 -2.83 17.43 -16.47
N TYR A 157 -1.84 17.83 -15.68
CA TYR A 157 -1.64 19.22 -15.24
C TYR A 157 -0.69 20.03 -16.16
N GLY A 158 -0.42 19.55 -17.39
CA GLY A 158 0.30 20.33 -18.41
C GLY A 158 1.82 20.41 -18.25
N SER A 159 2.45 19.46 -17.55
CA SER A 159 3.91 19.41 -17.42
C SER A 159 4.58 19.15 -18.78
N ASN A 160 5.49 20.04 -19.21
CA ASN A 160 6.28 19.89 -20.45
C ASN A 160 7.14 18.60 -20.48
N ASN A 161 7.63 18.16 -19.31
CA ASN A 161 8.36 16.90 -19.19
C ASN A 161 7.85 16.07 -17.99
N PRO A 162 6.80 15.24 -18.16
CA PRO A 162 6.23 14.43 -17.08
C PRO A 162 7.18 13.34 -16.55
N ALA A 163 8.17 12.92 -17.34
CA ALA A 163 9.08 11.82 -17.00
C ALA A 163 10.28 12.23 -16.13
N GLU A 164 10.58 13.52 -16.03
CA GLU A 164 11.75 14.05 -15.30
C GLU A 164 11.77 13.63 -13.82
N ILE A 165 10.59 13.44 -13.22
CA ILE A 165 10.45 13.06 -11.81
C ILE A 165 10.81 11.59 -11.52
N ILE A 166 10.91 10.74 -12.54
CA ILE A 166 11.19 9.31 -12.38
C ILE A 166 12.57 9.11 -11.72
N GLY A 167 13.61 9.79 -12.20
CA GLY A 167 14.97 9.67 -11.67
C GLY A 167 15.08 10.01 -10.18
N PRO A 168 14.66 11.22 -9.76
CA PRO A 168 14.64 11.60 -8.35
C PRO A 168 13.76 10.68 -7.48
N SER A 169 12.62 10.21 -8.00
CA SER A 169 11.71 9.33 -7.25
C SER A 169 12.32 7.95 -6.99
N ILE A 170 13.02 7.37 -7.98
CA ILE A 170 13.73 6.10 -7.82
C ILE A 170 14.83 6.27 -6.76
N LEU A 171 15.62 7.36 -6.85
CA LEU A 171 16.69 7.61 -5.89
C LEU A 171 16.16 7.77 -4.46
N ALA A 172 15.10 8.57 -4.29
CA ALA A 172 14.47 8.79 -2.98
C ALA A 172 13.90 7.49 -2.39
N THR A 173 13.21 6.68 -3.21
CA THR A 173 12.62 5.43 -2.73
C THR A 173 13.67 4.35 -2.42
N ILE A 174 14.77 4.28 -3.18
CA ILE A 174 15.92 3.42 -2.86
C ILE A 174 16.52 3.81 -1.51
N VAL A 175 16.79 5.10 -1.28
CA VAL A 175 17.33 5.58 -0.01
C VAL A 175 16.39 5.24 1.14
N SER A 176 15.08 5.49 0.99
CA SER A 176 14.10 5.18 2.03
C SER A 176 14.03 3.68 2.33
N THR A 177 14.10 2.83 1.30
CA THR A 177 14.08 1.37 1.45
C THR A 177 15.36 0.88 2.12
N LEU A 178 16.53 1.41 1.76
CA LEU A 178 17.80 1.06 2.41
C LEU A 178 17.77 1.39 3.90
N VAL A 179 17.32 2.60 4.26
CA VAL A 179 17.17 3.02 5.67
C VAL A 179 16.19 2.11 6.40
N GLY A 180 15.04 1.79 5.79
CA GLY A 180 14.06 0.86 6.34
C GLY A 180 14.62 -0.54 6.59
N VAL A 181 15.35 -1.10 5.63
CA VAL A 181 16.02 -2.40 5.75
C VAL A 181 17.04 -2.40 6.87
N ILE A 182 17.90 -1.36 6.96
CA ILE A 182 18.90 -1.22 8.01
C ILE A 182 18.23 -1.17 9.38
N PHE A 183 17.19 -0.34 9.53
CA PHE A 183 16.43 -0.22 10.77
C PHE A 183 15.82 -1.55 11.21
N VAL A 184 15.14 -2.25 10.29
CA VAL A 184 14.60 -3.60 10.55
C VAL A 184 15.70 -4.54 11.04
N LYS A 185 16.86 -4.56 10.38
CA LYS A 185 17.97 -5.44 10.76
C LYS A 185 18.53 -5.15 12.13
N ILE A 186 18.67 -3.87 12.48
CA ILE A 186 19.11 -3.45 13.83
C ILE A 186 18.09 -3.93 14.86
N MET A 187 16.80 -3.64 14.66
CA MET A 187 15.74 -4.01 15.60
C MET A 187 15.59 -5.54 15.75
N MET A 188 15.75 -6.29 14.66
CA MET A 188 15.77 -7.77 14.69
C MET A 188 16.93 -8.33 15.52
N LYS A 189 18.06 -7.61 15.58
CA LYS A 189 19.24 -8.01 16.36
C LYS A 189 19.09 -7.62 17.83
N VAL A 190 18.47 -6.47 18.12
CA VAL A 190 18.21 -5.98 19.48
C VAL A 190 17.10 -6.78 20.18
N GLY A 191 16.01 -7.11 19.48
CA GLY A 191 14.88 -7.89 20.02
C GLY A 191 15.11 -9.41 20.07
N LYS A 192 16.36 -9.87 19.98
CA LYS A 192 16.77 -11.28 20.17
C LYS A 192 17.27 -11.57 21.60
N LYS A 193 17.23 -10.58 22.50
CA LYS A 193 17.30 -10.79 23.96
C LYS A 193 15.93 -11.20 24.48
#